data_AF-V8P4D3-F1
#
_entry.id   AF-V8P4D3-F1
#
_cell.length_a   1.000
_cell.length_b   1.000
_cell.length_c   1.000
_cell.angle_alpha   90.00
_cell.angle_beta   90.00
_cell.angle_gamma   90.00
#
_symmetry.space_group_name_H-M   'P 1'
#
loop_
_entity.id
_entity.type
_entity.pdbx_description
1 polymer ?
#
loop_
_entity_poly.entity_id
_entity_poly.type
_entity_poly.pdbx_seq_one_letter_code
_entity_poly.pdbx_strand_id
1 'polypeptide(L)'
;RSSAVLLNPVLQKSQEDVDLLFEFLLGELKIDDDLKITVKDEELASTRKAITFDIMCNDIIPKSITEIRRLSSRLSGYPGMLKKEDFERTVLTMVYTAYRTAQSQGHQKDTWAESFVNLYKLVMHDLKLLSSQAPTSQRT
;
A
#
# COMPACT_ATOMS: atom_id res chain seq x y z
N ARG A 1 -3.14 -25.75 7.16
CA ARG A 1 -1.75 -25.78 7.68
C ARG A 1 -1.32 -24.34 7.89
N SER A 2 -0.89 -24.01 9.11
CA SER A 2 -0.79 -22.66 9.66
C SER A 2 0.21 -21.76 8.93
N SER A 3 -0.29 -20.71 8.27
CA SER A 3 0.51 -19.72 7.53
C SER A 3 0.74 -18.45 8.34
N ALA A 4 1.24 -18.60 9.58
CA ALA A 4 1.51 -17.44 10.44
C ALA A 4 2.60 -16.50 9.88
N VAL A 5 3.42 -16.97 8.93
CA VAL A 5 4.50 -16.21 8.29
C VAL A 5 4.00 -15.27 7.17
N LEU A 6 2.77 -15.43 6.69
CA LEU A 6 2.19 -14.59 5.63
C LEU A 6 1.27 -13.46 6.14
N LEU A 7 1.17 -13.25 7.45
CA LEU A 7 0.20 -12.29 8.01
C LEU A 7 0.53 -10.81 7.70
N ASN A 8 1.78 -10.51 7.31
CA ASN A 8 2.18 -9.15 6.93
C ASN A 8 3.50 -9.16 6.11
N PRO A 9 3.45 -9.45 4.80
CA PRO A 9 4.65 -9.40 3.97
C PRO A 9 5.16 -7.96 3.81
N VAL A 10 6.48 -7.83 3.67
CA VAL A 10 7.17 -6.58 3.33
C VAL A 10 7.76 -6.74 1.94
N LEU A 11 7.48 -5.80 1.04
CA LEU A 11 7.98 -5.77 -0.33
C LEU A 11 9.45 -5.35 -0.36
N GLN A 12 9.77 -4.24 0.29
CA GLN A 12 11.03 -3.52 0.07
C GLN A 12 12.08 -3.96 1.10
N LYS A 13 12.70 -5.13 0.98
CA LYS A 13 13.71 -5.58 1.97
C LYS A 13 15.14 -5.17 1.60
N SER A 14 15.40 -4.84 0.34
CA SER A 14 16.68 -4.37 -0.16
C SER A 14 16.48 -3.28 -1.23
N GLN A 15 17.57 -2.72 -1.76
CA GLN A 15 17.50 -1.76 -2.85
C GLN A 15 16.99 -2.41 -4.13
N GLU A 16 17.42 -3.65 -4.42
CA GLU A 16 16.97 -4.41 -5.58
C GLU A 16 15.45 -4.64 -5.55
N ASP A 17 14.89 -4.84 -4.35
CA ASP A 17 13.43 -4.96 -4.19
C ASP A 17 12.68 -3.67 -4.52
N VAL A 18 13.29 -2.52 -4.21
CA VAL A 18 12.73 -1.20 -4.52
C VAL A 18 12.77 -0.97 -6.02
N ASP A 19 13.92 -1.22 -6.65
CA ASP A 19 14.11 -1.05 -8.09
C ASP A 19 13.12 -1.94 -8.88
N LEU A 20 12.99 -3.20 -8.49
CA LEU A 20 12.05 -4.13 -9.13
C LEU A 20 10.58 -3.73 -8.90
N LEU A 21 10.23 -3.17 -7.74
CA LEU A 21 8.89 -2.64 -7.51
C LEU A 21 8.59 -1.45 -8.43
N PHE A 22 9.57 -0.58 -8.68
CA PHE A 22 9.43 0.49 -9.67
C PHE A 22 9.23 -0.07 -11.08
N GLU A 23 9.97 -1.11 -11.46
CA GLU A 23 9.77 -1.80 -12.74
C GLU A 23 8.36 -2.36 -12.88
N PHE A 24 7.79 -2.98 -11.84
CA PHE A 24 6.40 -3.46 -11.87
C PHE A 24 5.40 -2.32 -12.10
N LEU A 25 5.61 -1.17 -11.47
CA LEU A 25 4.71 -0.01 -11.60
C LEU A 25 4.85 0.68 -12.96
N LEU A 26 6.07 0.71 -13.53
CA LEU A 26 6.35 1.27 -14.85
C LEU A 26 5.90 0.35 -15.99
N GLY A 27 6.00 -0.98 -15.78
CA GLY A 27 5.58 -2.03 -16.73
C GLY A 27 4.06 -2.25 -16.83
N GLU A 28 3.28 -1.34 -16.26
CA GLU A 28 1.82 -1.37 -16.15
C GLU A 28 1.26 -2.50 -15.25
N LEU A 29 0.24 -2.12 -14.48
CA LEU A 29 -0.60 -3.07 -13.75
C LEU A 29 -1.92 -3.24 -14.48
N LYS A 30 -2.39 -4.49 -14.56
CA LYS A 30 -3.75 -4.81 -14.99
C LYS A 30 -4.65 -4.95 -13.76
N ILE A 31 -5.82 -4.33 -13.82
CA ILE A 31 -6.90 -4.55 -12.85
C ILE A 31 -8.10 -5.08 -13.64
N ASP A 32 -8.54 -6.29 -13.34
CA ASP A 32 -9.70 -6.91 -14.00
C ASP A 32 -11.03 -6.56 -13.33
N ASP A 33 -12.13 -7.11 -13.87
CA ASP A 33 -13.49 -6.86 -13.39
C ASP A 33 -13.71 -7.38 -11.95
N ASP A 34 -12.93 -8.38 -11.53
CA ASP A 34 -12.90 -8.91 -10.15
C ASP A 34 -11.99 -8.08 -9.23
N LEU A 35 -11.44 -6.96 -9.74
CA LEU A 35 -10.52 -6.06 -9.04
C LEU A 35 -9.20 -6.73 -8.62
N LYS A 36 -8.85 -7.83 -9.29
CA LYS A 36 -7.57 -8.49 -9.14
C LYS A 36 -6.50 -7.67 -9.84
N ILE A 37 -5.42 -7.41 -9.13
CA ILE A 37 -4.28 -6.62 -9.61
C ILE A 37 -3.18 -7.58 -10.02
N THR A 38 -2.70 -7.49 -11.27
CA THR A 38 -1.57 -8.30 -11.76
C THR A 38 -0.56 -7.43 -12.50
N VAL A 39 0.71 -7.83 -12.46
CA VAL A 39 1.75 -7.26 -13.34
C VAL A 39 1.47 -7.72 -14.77
N LYS A 40 1.45 -6.80 -15.73
CA LYS A 40 1.09 -7.10 -17.12
C LYS A 40 2.22 -7.81 -17.88
N ASP A 41 3.46 -7.42 -17.60
CA ASP A 41 4.65 -8.01 -18.20
C ASP A 41 4.87 -9.44 -17.66
N GLU A 42 4.95 -10.42 -18.56
CA GLU A 42 5.07 -11.84 -18.22
C GLU A 42 6.42 -12.19 -17.58
N GLU A 43 7.50 -11.53 -18.01
CA GLU A 43 8.83 -11.75 -17.45
C GLU A 43 8.86 -11.26 -16.00
N LEU A 44 8.39 -10.03 -15.76
CA LEU A 44 8.28 -9.46 -14.42
C LEU A 44 7.31 -10.26 -13.55
N ALA A 45 6.17 -10.69 -14.09
CA ALA A 45 5.16 -11.47 -13.38
C ALA A 45 5.67 -12.85 -12.90
N SER A 46 6.65 -13.42 -13.61
CA SER A 46 7.27 -14.70 -13.23
C SER A 46 8.21 -14.60 -12.01
N THR A 47 8.59 -13.38 -11.62
CA THR A 47 9.53 -13.17 -10.52
C THR A 47 8.91 -13.53 -9.16
N ARG A 48 9.75 -14.02 -8.23
CA ARG A 48 9.30 -14.30 -6.85
C ARG A 48 8.73 -13.06 -6.15
N LYS A 49 9.19 -11.87 -6.55
CA LYS A 49 8.72 -10.60 -6.01
C LYS A 49 7.36 -10.21 -6.55
N ALA A 50 7.07 -10.48 -7.82
CA ALA A 50 5.73 -10.32 -8.36
C ALA A 50 4.71 -11.22 -7.63
N ILE A 51 5.09 -12.44 -7.24
CA ILE A 51 4.23 -13.30 -6.40
C ILE A 51 3.93 -12.65 -5.04
N THR A 52 4.93 -12.02 -4.42
CA THR A 52 4.74 -11.33 -3.13
C THR A 52 3.87 -10.08 -3.29
N PHE A 53 4.06 -9.35 -4.39
CA PHE A 53 3.25 -8.19 -4.76
C PHE A 53 1.80 -8.59 -5.03
N ASP A 54 1.56 -9.67 -5.78
CA ASP A 54 0.22 -10.23 -6.05
C ASP A 54 -0.52 -10.58 -4.76
N ILE A 55 0.12 -11.34 -3.86
CA ILE A 55 -0.45 -11.67 -2.53
C ILE A 55 -0.79 -10.37 -1.78
N MET A 56 0.11 -9.38 -1.79
CA MET A 56 -0.16 -8.17 -1.03
C MET A 56 -1.32 -7.35 -1.61
N CYS A 57 -1.36 -7.21 -2.93
CA CYS A 57 -2.40 -6.46 -3.63
C CYS A 57 -3.75 -7.16 -3.63
N ASN A 58 -3.81 -8.49 -3.56
CA ASN A 58 -5.05 -9.24 -3.72
C ASN A 58 -5.56 -9.86 -2.41
N ASP A 59 -4.67 -10.26 -1.50
CA ASP A 59 -5.06 -10.94 -0.25
C ASP A 59 -4.87 -10.07 1.01
N ILE A 60 -4.04 -9.03 0.95
CA ILE A 60 -3.63 -8.27 2.15
C ILE A 60 -4.24 -6.87 2.21
N ILE A 61 -4.25 -6.11 1.10
CA ILE A 61 -4.89 -4.80 1.12
C ILE A 61 -6.41 -4.95 1.13
N PRO A 62 -7.13 -4.18 1.97
CA PRO A 62 -8.59 -4.23 2.00
C PRO A 62 -9.19 -3.67 0.69
N LYS A 63 -10.20 -4.36 0.17
CA LYS A 63 -10.87 -3.99 -1.10
C LYS A 63 -12.21 -3.32 -0.91
N SER A 64 -12.79 -3.39 0.30
CA SER A 64 -14.08 -2.78 0.66
C SER A 64 -13.92 -1.52 1.51
N ILE A 65 -14.85 -0.56 1.37
CA ILE A 65 -14.86 0.69 2.17
C ILE A 65 -14.88 0.40 3.67
N THR A 66 -15.65 -0.60 4.11
CA THR A 66 -15.75 -0.95 5.52
C THR A 66 -14.41 -1.41 6.09
N GLU A 67 -13.69 -2.27 5.38
CA GLU A 67 -12.37 -2.74 5.80
C GLU A 67 -11.32 -1.63 5.75
N ILE A 68 -11.39 -0.75 4.74
CA ILE A 68 -10.51 0.42 4.64
C ILE A 68 -10.74 1.38 5.81
N ARG A 69 -11.99 1.69 6.16
CA ARG A 69 -12.31 2.51 7.33
C ARG A 69 -11.82 1.86 8.63
N ARG A 70 -11.92 0.53 8.74
CA ARG A 70 -11.38 -0.23 9.87
C ARG A 70 -9.85 -0.17 9.94
N LEU A 71 -9.16 -0.27 8.80
CA LEU A 71 -7.71 -0.08 8.70
C LEU A 71 -7.34 1.33 9.20
N SER A 72 -7.98 2.38 8.66
CA SER A 72 -7.69 3.76 9.03
C SER A 72 -7.95 4.02 10.52
N SER A 73 -9.05 3.53 11.06
CA SER A 73 -9.37 3.66 12.49
C SER A 73 -8.31 2.98 13.36
N ARG A 74 -7.91 1.75 13.02
CA ARG A 74 -6.87 1.02 13.76
C ARG A 74 -5.53 1.77 13.77
N LEU A 75 -5.13 2.35 12.64
CA LEU A 75 -3.86 3.04 12.50
C LEU A 75 -3.88 4.45 13.12
N SER A 76 -5.02 5.13 13.12
CA SER A 76 -5.16 6.47 13.73
C SER A 76 -4.93 6.48 15.24
N GLY A 77 -5.13 5.34 15.92
CA GLY A 77 -4.86 5.19 17.35
C GLY A 77 -3.41 4.85 17.70
N TYR A 78 -2.52 4.74 16.71
CA TYR A 78 -1.13 4.34 16.95
C TYR A 78 -0.28 5.58 17.33
N PRO A 79 0.34 5.62 18.52
CA PRO A 79 1.01 6.82 19.03
C PRO A 79 2.43 7.06 18.46
N GLY A 80 2.91 6.19 17.58
CA GLY A 80 4.27 6.24 17.06
C GLY A 80 4.35 5.99 15.56
N MET A 81 5.56 5.75 15.06
CA MET A 81 5.77 5.38 13.66
C MET A 81 5.10 4.05 13.33
N LEU A 82 4.56 3.96 12.13
CA LEU A 82 4.03 2.73 11.57
C LEU A 82 5.17 1.73 11.39
N LYS A 83 4.84 0.45 11.62
CA LYS A 83 5.72 -0.62 11.18
C LYS A 83 5.78 -0.64 9.65
N LYS A 84 6.90 -1.09 9.10
CA LYS A 84 7.13 -1.08 7.65
C LYS A 84 6.03 -1.77 6.86
N GLU A 85 5.58 -2.92 7.34
CA GLU A 85 4.49 -3.69 6.75
C GLU A 85 3.14 -2.95 6.77
N ASP A 86 2.84 -2.21 7.84
CA ASP A 86 1.61 -1.42 7.93
C ASP A 86 1.70 -0.15 7.07
N PHE A 87 2.90 0.45 6.96
CA PHE A 87 3.15 1.56 6.06
C PHE A 87 2.94 1.15 4.59
N GLU A 88 3.61 0.09 4.13
CA GLU A 88 3.48 -0.41 2.75
C GLU A 88 2.03 -0.80 2.42
N ARG A 89 1.36 -1.53 3.33
CA ARG A 89 -0.06 -1.86 3.20
C ARG A 89 -0.93 -0.61 3.08
N THR A 90 -0.67 0.41 3.90
CA THR A 90 -1.46 1.66 3.89
C THR A 90 -1.26 2.43 2.59
N VAL A 91 -0.02 2.53 2.09
CA VAL A 91 0.29 3.19 0.81
C VAL A 91 -0.41 2.48 -0.35
N LEU A 92 -0.35 1.15 -0.43
CA LEU A 92 -1.00 0.43 -1.53
C LEU A 92 -2.52 0.43 -1.43
N THR A 93 -3.06 0.41 -0.21
CA THR A 93 -4.49 0.67 0.00
C THR A 93 -4.88 2.07 -0.47
N MET A 94 -4.05 3.09 -0.19
CA MET A 94 -4.27 4.46 -0.63
C MET A 94 -4.28 4.55 -2.16
N VAL A 95 -3.30 3.95 -2.85
CA VAL A 95 -3.27 3.89 -4.32
C VAL A 95 -4.52 3.19 -4.88
N TYR A 96 -4.91 2.06 -4.30
CA TYR A 96 -6.14 1.35 -4.69
C TYR A 96 -7.40 2.23 -4.50
N THR A 97 -7.50 2.97 -3.39
CA THR A 97 -8.63 3.91 -3.19
C THR A 97 -8.62 5.06 -4.20
N ALA A 98 -7.46 5.55 -4.62
CA ALA A 98 -7.36 6.54 -5.67
C ALA A 98 -7.88 5.99 -7.00
N TYR A 99 -7.49 4.76 -7.36
CA TYR A 99 -8.02 4.05 -8.53
C TYR A 99 -9.54 3.91 -8.47
N ARG A 100 -10.08 3.42 -7.34
CA ARG A 100 -11.54 3.27 -7.16
C ARG A 100 -12.28 4.60 -7.21
N THR A 101 -11.68 5.68 -6.71
CA THR A 101 -12.24 7.04 -6.79
C THR A 101 -12.33 7.49 -8.25
N ALA A 102 -11.29 7.26 -9.05
CA ALA A 102 -11.27 7.61 -10.46
C ALA A 102 -12.33 6.84 -11.28
N GLN A 103 -12.62 5.59 -10.90
CA GLN A 103 -13.63 4.74 -11.55
C GLN A 103 -15.07 4.95 -11.05
N SER A 104 -15.28 5.72 -9.98
CA SER A 104 -16.59 5.89 -9.36
C SER A 104 -17.25 7.20 -9.74
N GLN A 105 -18.59 7.27 -9.60
CA GLN A 105 -19.39 8.47 -9.83
C GLN A 105 -20.31 8.76 -8.64
N GLY A 106 -20.77 10.01 -8.53
CA GLY A 106 -21.70 10.45 -7.49
C GLY A 106 -21.24 10.13 -6.06
N HIS A 107 -22.17 9.73 -5.20
CA HIS A 107 -21.90 9.46 -3.79
C HIS A 107 -20.82 8.38 -3.54
N GLN A 108 -20.70 7.41 -4.46
CA GLN A 108 -19.66 6.39 -4.36
C GLN A 108 -18.27 7.00 -4.52
N LYS A 109 -18.12 7.96 -5.44
CA LYS A 109 -16.87 8.71 -5.63
C LYS A 109 -16.48 9.45 -4.36
N ASP A 110 -17.43 10.14 -3.72
CA ASP A 110 -17.20 10.89 -2.49
C ASP A 110 -16.74 9.97 -1.35
N THR A 111 -17.36 8.79 -1.24
CA THR A 111 -17.01 7.78 -0.22
C THR A 111 -15.59 7.24 -0.41
N TRP A 112 -15.18 6.97 -1.66
CA TRP A 112 -13.80 6.56 -1.95
C TRP A 112 -12.80 7.70 -1.74
N ALA A 113 -13.15 8.92 -2.13
CA ALA A 113 -12.30 10.10 -1.96
C ALA A 113 -12.05 10.42 -0.48
N GLU A 114 -13.08 10.35 0.35
CA GLU A 114 -12.96 10.49 1.80
C GLU A 114 -11.99 9.44 2.38
N SER A 115 -12.14 8.18 1.96
CA SER A 115 -11.28 7.08 2.40
C SER A 115 -9.82 7.30 1.98
N PHE A 116 -9.59 7.76 0.75
CA PHE A 116 -8.27 8.14 0.24
C PHE A 116 -7.64 9.23 1.10
N VAL A 117 -8.37 10.32 1.39
CA VAL A 117 -7.87 11.44 2.20
C VAL A 117 -7.48 10.99 3.60
N ASN A 118 -8.26 10.09 4.21
CA ASN A 118 -7.95 9.55 5.53
C ASN A 118 -6.66 8.70 5.53
N LEU A 119 -6.45 7.87 4.50
CA LEU A 119 -5.21 7.10 4.35
C LEU A 119 -4.01 8.03 4.07
N TYR A 120 -4.17 9.03 3.22
CA TYR A 120 -3.14 10.03 2.94
C TYR A 120 -2.65 10.74 4.21
N LYS A 121 -3.58 11.15 5.09
CA LYS A 121 -3.23 11.78 6.37
C LYS A 121 -2.37 10.85 7.24
N LEU A 122 -2.66 9.55 7.26
CA LEU A 122 -1.88 8.57 8.02
C LEU A 122 -0.46 8.42 7.46
N VAL A 123 -0.33 8.27 6.15
CA VAL A 123 0.98 8.18 5.47
C VAL A 123 1.80 9.45 5.71
N MET A 124 1.19 10.63 5.54
CA MET A 124 1.90 11.89 5.73
C MET A 124 2.29 12.15 7.19
N HIS A 125 1.47 11.72 8.15
CA HIS A 125 1.81 11.79 9.56
C HIS A 125 3.05 10.94 9.86
N ASP A 126 3.08 9.71 9.36
CA ASP A 126 4.21 8.80 9.54
C ASP A 126 5.51 9.34 8.92
N LEU A 127 5.44 9.84 7.69
CA LEU A 127 6.59 10.47 7.01
C LEU A 127 7.13 11.70 7.76
N LYS A 128 6.25 12.50 8.38
CA LYS A 128 6.67 13.64 9.20
C LYS A 128 7.40 13.19 10.46
N LEU A 129 6.92 12.15 11.14
CA LEU A 129 7.60 11.57 12.30
C LEU A 129 8.98 11.00 11.95
N LEU A 130 9.10 10.33 10.80
CA LEU A 130 10.39 9.88 10.28
C LEU A 130 11.37 11.05 10.08
N SER A 131 10.90 12.14 9.48
CA SER A 131 11.75 13.31 9.20
C SER A 131 12.22 14.05 10.45
N SER A 132 11.42 14.04 11.53
CA SER A 132 11.78 14.70 12.79
C SER A 132 12.77 13.90 13.65
N GLN A 133 12.99 12.62 13.32
CA GLN A 133 13.96 11.75 14.00
C GLN A 133 15.29 11.57 13.25
N ALA A 134 15.42 12.11 12.03
CA ALA A 134 16.68 12.09 11.31
C ALA A 134 17.73 12.89 12.13
N PRO A 135 18.88 12.29 12.49
CA PRO A 135 19.88 13.01 13.28
C PRO A 135 20.35 14.23 12.48
N THR A 136 20.21 15.39 13.09
CA THR A 136 20.84 16.63 12.65
C THR A 136 22.33 16.35 12.55
N SER A 137 22.83 16.07 11.35
CA SER A 137 24.26 16.02 11.10
C SER A 137 24.82 17.36 11.57
N GLN A 138 25.64 17.28 12.61
CA GLN A 138 26.24 18.43 13.27
C GLN A 138 26.92 19.32 12.22
N ARG A 139 26.45 20.55 12.11
CA ARG A 139 27.26 21.67 11.61
C ARG A 139 28.31 21.95 12.68
N THR A 140 29.51 21.43 12.48
CA THR A 140 30.76 22.03 12.99
C THR A 140 31.43 22.77 11.86
#